data_AF-A0A6P4AUM4-F1
#
_entry.id   AF-A0A6P4AUM4-F1
#
_cell.length_a   1.000
_cell.length_b   1.000
_cell.length_c   1.000
_cell.angle_alpha   90.00
_cell.angle_beta   90.00
_cell.angle_gamma   90.00
#
_symmetry.space_group_name_H-M   'P 1'
#
loop_
_entity.id
_entity.type
_entity.pdbx_description
1 polymer ?
#
loop_
_entity_poly.entity_id
_entity_poly.type
_entity_poly.pdbx_seq_one_letter_code
_entity_poly.pdbx_strand_id
1 'polypeptide(L)'
;MSPLFKALLSHHNPSHLYKEGYFRDANFLRRNSSGNLDFSCFEDSYGRGFIKCAVEKFAKDNQEIAKWVSGRDLKKVALFGCPSLSRRSVFSAKRLRSFFEIQESTVCSKCVLKQSCKFVNQNVWRGNVKNLNLTDAMNVITLYALDAVPAQLVVPDELKTSISRLLKEVLKLSQTIS
;
A
#
# COMPACT_ATOMS: atom_id res chain seq x y z
N MET A 1 9.89 12.96 -4.24
CA MET A 1 8.66 12.13 -4.28
C MET A 1 8.64 11.25 -5.53
N SER A 2 8.23 9.97 -5.43
CA SER A 2 8.09 9.10 -6.61
C SER A 2 7.07 9.71 -7.59
N PRO A 3 7.27 9.63 -8.92
CA PRO A 3 6.29 10.11 -9.89
C PRO A 3 4.89 9.51 -9.68
N LEU A 4 4.85 8.28 -9.15
CA LEU A 4 3.62 7.58 -8.82
C LEU A 4 2.88 8.22 -7.64
N PHE A 5 3.59 8.58 -6.57
CA PHE A 5 3.01 9.24 -5.40
C PHE A 5 2.68 10.70 -5.70
N LYS A 6 3.50 11.40 -6.51
CA LYS A 6 3.12 12.71 -7.08
C LYS A 6 1.83 12.57 -7.87
N ALA A 7 1.71 11.62 -8.78
CA ALA A 7 0.49 11.42 -9.57
C ALA A 7 -0.74 11.06 -8.72
N LEU A 8 -0.57 10.27 -7.65
CA LEU A 8 -1.63 10.02 -6.68
C LEU A 8 -2.04 11.30 -5.95
N LEU A 9 -1.08 12.14 -5.55
CA LEU A 9 -1.36 13.38 -4.85
C LEU A 9 -1.82 14.53 -5.75
N SER A 10 -1.35 14.59 -7.00
CA SER A 10 -1.56 15.66 -7.96
C SER A 10 -2.75 15.41 -8.88
N HIS A 11 -3.14 14.14 -9.10
CA HIS A 11 -4.38 13.80 -9.82
C HIS A 11 -5.49 13.29 -8.91
N HIS A 12 -5.22 12.82 -7.69
CA HIS A 12 -6.25 12.36 -6.75
C HIS A 12 -5.88 12.63 -5.27
N ASN A 13 -5.81 13.91 -4.92
CA ASN A 13 -6.35 14.45 -3.67
C ASN A 13 -5.89 13.75 -2.35
N PRO A 14 -4.71 14.07 -1.76
CA PRO A 14 -4.47 13.90 -0.31
C PRO A 14 -5.59 14.51 0.56
N SER A 15 -6.23 15.52 -0.01
CA SER A 15 -7.52 16.08 0.33
C SER A 15 -8.63 15.07 0.64
N HIS A 16 -8.75 13.88 0.02
CA HIS A 16 -9.86 12.97 0.38
C HIS A 16 -9.62 12.39 1.77
N LEU A 17 -8.48 11.75 2.00
CA LEU A 17 -8.09 11.29 3.34
C LEU A 17 -8.08 12.46 4.36
N TYR A 18 -7.71 13.67 3.93
CA TYR A 18 -7.76 14.86 4.79
C TYR A 18 -9.21 15.29 5.10
N LYS A 19 -10.10 15.30 4.11
CA LYS A 19 -11.53 15.64 4.22
C LYS A 19 -12.28 14.64 5.09
N GLU A 20 -11.99 13.35 4.92
CA GLU A 20 -12.50 12.27 5.76
C GLU A 20 -11.86 12.26 7.17
N GLY A 21 -10.91 13.16 7.44
CA GLY A 21 -10.31 13.34 8.77
C GLY A 21 -9.19 12.36 9.12
N TYR A 22 -8.72 11.53 8.18
CA TYR A 22 -7.58 10.64 8.40
C TYR A 22 -6.24 11.37 8.60
N PHE A 23 -6.17 12.64 8.23
CA PHE A 23 -5.04 13.53 8.50
C PHE A 23 -5.33 14.60 9.58
N ARG A 24 -6.42 14.46 10.35
CA ARG A 24 -6.83 15.47 11.35
C ARG A 24 -5.74 15.73 12.40
N ASP A 25 -4.98 14.70 12.75
CA ASP A 25 -3.90 14.78 13.76
C ASP A 25 -2.51 15.08 13.17
N ALA A 26 -2.42 15.32 11.85
CA ALA A 26 -1.16 15.63 11.19
C ALA A 26 -0.76 17.09 11.44
N ASN A 27 -0.27 17.38 12.65
CA ASN A 27 0.19 18.70 13.09
C ASN A 27 1.34 19.29 12.24
N PHE A 28 1.96 18.49 11.38
CA PHE A 28 3.06 18.87 10.48
C PHE A 28 2.57 19.28 9.08
N LEU A 29 1.29 19.09 8.74
CA LEU A 29 0.71 19.61 7.49
C LEU A 29 0.59 21.13 7.58
N ARG A 30 1.53 21.84 6.97
CA ARG A 30 1.53 23.31 6.90
C ARG A 30 0.85 23.79 5.63
N ARG A 31 0.28 24.99 5.67
CA ARG A 31 -0.05 25.71 4.44
C ARG A 31 1.22 26.40 3.94
N ASN A 32 1.50 26.27 2.65
CA ASN A 32 2.55 27.04 2.01
C ASN A 32 2.17 28.52 1.90
N SER A 33 3.10 29.34 1.42
CA SER A 33 2.94 30.80 1.28
C SER A 33 1.76 31.21 0.38
N SER A 34 1.23 30.28 -0.42
CA SER A 34 0.07 30.48 -1.31
C SER A 34 -1.25 29.98 -0.70
N GLY A 35 -1.26 29.57 0.58
CA GLY A 35 -2.44 29.07 1.28
C GLY A 35 -2.81 27.61 0.95
N ASN A 36 -2.05 26.94 0.09
CA ASN A 36 -2.26 25.54 -0.28
C ASN A 36 -1.60 24.60 0.74
N LEU A 37 -2.15 23.40 0.92
CA LEU A 37 -1.53 22.37 1.76
C LEU A 37 -0.16 21.97 1.17
N ASP A 38 0.88 22.07 1.99
CA ASP A 38 2.23 21.64 1.65
C ASP A 38 2.39 20.15 1.92
N PHE A 39 2.54 19.37 0.84
CA PHE A 39 2.74 17.93 0.89
C PHE A 39 4.21 17.51 0.86
N SER A 40 5.15 18.47 0.82
CA SER A 40 6.59 18.18 0.90
C SER A 40 6.98 17.51 2.22
N CYS A 41 6.21 17.75 3.29
CA CYS A 41 6.37 17.07 4.59
C CYS A 41 6.21 15.54 4.51
N PHE A 42 5.67 15.00 3.42
CA PHE A 42 5.57 13.57 3.18
C PHE A 42 6.78 12.96 2.48
N GLU A 43 7.83 13.75 2.20
CA GLU A 43 9.05 13.23 1.58
C GLU A 43 9.98 12.55 2.58
N ASP A 44 10.00 13.00 3.83
CA ASP A 44 10.81 12.42 4.91
C ASP A 44 10.20 11.13 5.49
N SER A 45 11.00 10.44 6.32
CA SER A 45 10.61 9.16 6.92
C SER A 45 9.43 9.29 7.88
N TYR A 46 9.27 10.44 8.54
CA TYR A 46 8.21 10.71 9.50
C TYR A 46 6.85 10.89 8.79
N GLY A 47 6.79 11.75 7.78
CA GLY A 47 5.59 11.95 6.98
C GLY A 47 5.15 10.69 6.25
N ARG A 48 6.09 9.91 5.69
CA ARG A 48 5.77 8.59 5.12
C ARG A 48 5.22 7.61 6.16
N GLY A 49 5.69 7.69 7.41
CA GLY A 49 5.15 6.94 8.53
C GLY A 49 3.69 7.30 8.79
N PHE A 50 3.38 8.60 8.80
CA PHE A 50 2.02 9.08 9.00
C PHE A 50 1.06 8.63 7.89
N ILE A 51 1.48 8.68 6.62
CA ILE A 51 0.68 8.16 5.50
C ILE A 51 0.34 6.68 5.70
N LYS A 52 1.32 5.86 6.12
CA LYS A 52 1.10 4.44 6.37
C LYS A 52 0.05 4.22 7.47
N CYS A 53 0.09 5.01 8.55
CA CYS A 53 -0.90 4.95 9.62
C CYS A 53 -2.29 5.39 9.13
N ALA A 54 -2.38 6.49 8.39
CA ALA A 54 -3.64 7.01 7.84
C ALA A 54 -4.29 6.00 6.88
N VAL A 55 -3.50 5.42 5.97
CA VAL A 55 -3.97 4.40 5.02
C VAL A 55 -4.39 3.11 5.75
N GLU A 56 -3.66 2.70 6.79
CA GLU A 56 -4.06 1.56 7.61
C GLU A 56 -5.43 1.79 8.26
N LYS A 57 -5.65 2.98 8.85
CA LYS A 57 -6.94 3.32 9.48
C LYS A 57 -8.06 3.34 8.44
N PHE A 58 -7.86 4.03 7.32
CA PHE A 58 -8.79 4.04 6.20
C PHE A 58 -9.15 2.63 5.73
N ALA A 59 -8.16 1.75 5.56
CA ALA A 59 -8.41 0.38 5.11
C ALA A 59 -9.17 -0.48 6.12
N LYS A 60 -9.06 -0.18 7.43
CA LYS A 60 -9.86 -0.84 8.47
C LYS A 60 -11.31 -0.37 8.42
N ASP A 61 -11.51 0.94 8.31
CA ASP A 61 -12.84 1.55 8.30
C ASP A 61 -13.63 1.20 7.04
N ASN A 62 -12.95 0.91 5.93
CA ASN A 62 -13.55 0.65 4.62
C ASN A 62 -13.37 -0.81 4.15
N GLN A 63 -13.34 -1.77 5.08
CA GLN A 63 -13.02 -3.17 4.78
C GLN A 63 -13.99 -3.81 3.76
N GLU A 64 -15.22 -3.30 3.59
CA GLU A 64 -16.13 -3.82 2.56
C GLU A 64 -15.68 -3.53 1.11
N ILE A 65 -14.85 -2.49 0.89
CA ILE A 65 -14.25 -2.19 -0.41
C ILE A 65 -13.48 -3.38 -0.96
N ALA A 66 -12.89 -4.21 -0.09
CA ALA A 66 -12.06 -5.36 -0.48
C ALA A 66 -12.73 -6.32 -1.47
N LYS A 67 -14.07 -6.39 -1.46
CA LYS A 67 -14.85 -7.26 -2.35
C LYS A 67 -14.88 -6.78 -3.81
N TRP A 68 -14.62 -5.51 -4.04
CA TRP A 68 -14.84 -4.83 -5.31
C TRP A 68 -13.56 -4.43 -6.03
N VAL A 69 -12.40 -4.52 -5.35
CA VAL A 69 -11.10 -4.17 -5.92
C VAL A 69 -10.64 -5.20 -6.96
N SER A 70 -9.98 -4.75 -8.03
CA SER A 70 -9.40 -5.56 -9.09
C SER A 70 -8.52 -6.70 -8.56
N GLY A 71 -9.06 -7.92 -8.55
CA GLY A 71 -8.31 -9.12 -8.21
C GLY A 71 -7.12 -9.37 -9.15
N ARG A 72 -7.23 -8.96 -10.42
CA ARG A 72 -6.14 -9.08 -11.41
C ARG A 72 -4.93 -8.24 -11.03
N ASP A 73 -5.14 -6.97 -10.72
CA ASP A 73 -4.05 -6.07 -10.35
C ASP A 73 -3.48 -6.42 -8.96
N LEU A 74 -4.34 -6.80 -8.00
CA LEU A 74 -3.89 -7.30 -6.69
C LEU A 74 -3.03 -8.56 -6.82
N LYS A 75 -3.37 -9.49 -7.72
CA LYS A 75 -2.57 -10.70 -7.94
C LYS A 75 -1.18 -10.37 -8.51
N LYS A 76 -1.07 -9.36 -9.40
CA LYS A 76 0.23 -8.86 -9.87
C LYS A 76 1.08 -8.32 -8.71
N VAL A 77 0.47 -7.53 -7.82
CA VAL A 77 1.14 -7.04 -6.60
C VAL A 77 1.58 -8.19 -5.69
N ALA A 78 0.72 -9.20 -5.50
CA ALA A 78 1.03 -10.36 -4.67
C ALA A 78 2.21 -11.19 -5.20
N LEU A 79 2.34 -11.32 -6.53
CA LEU A 79 3.38 -12.12 -7.17
C LEU A 79 4.76 -11.45 -7.21
N PHE A 80 4.85 -10.13 -7.00
CA PHE A 80 6.10 -9.41 -7.16
C PHE A 80 7.12 -9.69 -6.04
N GLY A 81 6.68 -9.80 -4.79
CA GLY A 81 7.55 -10.06 -3.65
C GLY A 81 7.17 -9.29 -2.39
N CYS A 82 8.08 -9.29 -1.41
CA CYS A 82 7.92 -8.49 -0.19
C CYS A 82 8.41 -7.06 -0.43
N PRO A 83 7.64 -6.02 -0.06
CA PRO A 83 8.07 -4.64 -0.26
C PRO A 83 9.20 -4.19 0.68
N SER A 84 9.37 -4.85 1.83
CA SER A 84 10.46 -4.59 2.78
C SER A 84 10.73 -5.81 3.66
N LEU A 85 11.80 -5.76 4.46
CA LEU A 85 12.18 -6.80 5.43
C LEU A 85 11.46 -6.70 6.77
N SER A 86 10.64 -5.65 6.99
CA SER A 86 9.91 -5.51 8.26
C SER A 86 8.87 -6.61 8.42
N ARG A 87 8.70 -7.15 9.63
CA ARG A 87 7.75 -8.24 9.92
C ARG A 87 6.35 -7.92 9.40
N ARG A 88 5.87 -6.70 9.66
CA ARG A 88 4.56 -6.21 9.20
C ARG A 88 4.43 -6.29 7.68
N SER A 89 5.38 -5.71 6.95
CA SER A 89 5.40 -5.73 5.48
C SER A 89 5.43 -7.14 4.90
N VAL A 90 6.29 -7.99 5.46
CA VAL A 90 6.41 -9.38 5.01
C VAL A 90 5.10 -10.13 5.27
N PHE A 91 4.52 -9.97 6.46
CA PHE A 91 3.29 -10.68 6.83
C PHE A 91 2.10 -10.24 5.98
N SER A 92 1.94 -8.92 5.73
CA SER A 92 0.90 -8.42 4.83
C SER A 92 1.07 -8.96 3.40
N ALA A 93 2.29 -8.97 2.85
CA ALA A 93 2.54 -9.51 1.50
C ALA A 93 2.26 -11.01 1.40
N LYS A 94 2.55 -11.77 2.46
CA LYS A 94 2.29 -13.21 2.51
C LYS A 94 0.80 -13.53 2.71
N ARG A 95 0.09 -12.77 3.54
CA ARG A 95 -1.37 -12.91 3.68
C ARG A 95 -2.10 -12.57 2.40
N LEU A 96 -1.67 -11.52 1.69
CA LEU A 96 -2.20 -11.19 0.36
C LEU A 96 -2.00 -12.33 -0.63
N ARG A 97 -0.83 -12.99 -0.61
CA ARG A 97 -0.58 -14.18 -1.44
C ARG A 97 -1.45 -15.37 -1.04
N SER A 98 -1.66 -15.57 0.25
CA SER A 98 -2.54 -16.62 0.76
C SER A 98 -3.99 -16.47 0.27
N PHE A 99 -4.49 -15.24 0.14
CA PHE A 99 -5.83 -14.97 -0.44
C PHE A 99 -5.94 -15.46 -1.89
N PHE A 100 -4.85 -15.37 -2.67
CA PHE A 100 -4.80 -15.86 -4.05
C PHE A 100 -4.32 -17.31 -4.19
N GLU A 101 -4.19 -18.05 -3.07
CA GLU A 101 -3.66 -19.42 -3.03
C GLU A 101 -2.27 -19.55 -3.67
N ILE A 102 -1.47 -18.48 -3.61
CA ILE A 102 -0.11 -18.44 -4.16
C ILE A 102 0.85 -19.08 -3.15
N GLN A 103 1.60 -20.09 -3.59
CA GLN A 103 2.64 -20.71 -2.78
C GLN A 103 3.78 -19.74 -2.48
N GLU A 104 4.19 -19.67 -1.21
CA GLU A 104 5.25 -18.78 -0.76
C GLU A 104 6.60 -19.06 -1.40
N SER A 105 6.92 -20.33 -1.65
CA SER A 105 8.16 -20.76 -2.32
C SER A 105 8.28 -20.20 -3.73
N THR A 106 7.18 -20.16 -4.50
CA THR A 106 7.14 -19.63 -5.87
C THR A 106 7.54 -18.17 -5.94
N VAL A 107 7.10 -17.36 -4.96
CA VAL A 107 7.42 -15.93 -4.94
C VAL A 107 8.74 -15.67 -4.21
N CYS A 108 8.99 -16.32 -3.08
CA CYS A 108 10.23 -16.15 -2.32
C CYS A 108 11.47 -16.59 -3.12
N SER A 109 11.35 -17.58 -4.00
CA SER A 109 12.47 -18.02 -4.86
C SER A 109 12.98 -16.93 -5.81
N LYS A 110 12.09 -16.01 -6.23
CA LYS A 110 12.39 -14.87 -7.13
C LYS A 110 12.50 -13.54 -6.38
N CYS A 111 12.21 -13.52 -5.08
CA CYS A 111 12.18 -12.30 -4.28
C CYS A 111 13.60 -11.75 -4.08
N VAL A 112 13.82 -10.49 -4.49
CA VAL A 112 15.11 -9.79 -4.34
C VAL A 112 15.57 -9.73 -2.87
N LEU A 113 14.63 -9.70 -1.93
CA LEU A 113 14.92 -9.62 -0.50
C LEU A 113 15.14 -10.99 0.16
N LYS A 114 15.08 -12.10 -0.58
CA LYS A 114 15.13 -13.47 -0.05
C LYS A 114 16.30 -13.68 0.91
N GLN A 115 17.52 -13.33 0.49
CA GLN A 115 18.74 -13.65 1.25
C GLN A 115 18.79 -13.00 2.63
N SER A 116 18.12 -11.86 2.80
CA SER A 116 18.08 -11.12 4.07
C SER A 116 16.77 -11.32 4.85
N CYS A 117 15.80 -12.05 4.29
CA CYS A 117 14.49 -12.21 4.88
C CYS A 117 14.49 -13.31 5.95
N LYS A 118 14.11 -12.97 7.19
CA LYS A 118 13.99 -13.94 8.30
C LYS A 118 12.77 -14.86 8.18
N PHE A 119 11.92 -14.66 7.17
CA PHE A 119 10.64 -15.34 6.98
C PHE A 119 10.54 -16.03 5.60
N VAL A 120 11.68 -16.39 4.99
CA VAL A 120 11.71 -17.08 3.68
C VAL A 120 10.84 -18.33 3.72
N ASN A 121 9.96 -18.48 2.73
CA ASN A 121 9.04 -19.61 2.55
C ASN A 121 8.07 -19.88 3.72
N GLN A 122 8.13 -19.10 4.81
CA GLN A 122 7.22 -19.25 5.93
C GLN A 122 5.83 -18.84 5.50
N ASN A 123 4.86 -19.72 5.73
CA ASN A 123 3.45 -19.36 5.66
C ASN A 123 3.08 -18.58 6.92
N VAL A 124 2.37 -17.47 6.75
CA VAL A 124 1.81 -16.71 7.88
C VAL A 124 0.38 -17.13 8.12
N TRP A 125 -0.01 -17.10 9.39
CA TRP A 125 -1.22 -17.67 9.98
C TRP A 125 -2.46 -17.68 9.06
N ARG A 126 -3.12 -18.85 8.99
CA ARG A 126 -4.40 -19.08 8.29
C ARG A 126 -5.55 -18.46 9.11
N GLY A 127 -5.69 -17.15 9.10
CA GLY A 127 -6.99 -16.53 9.35
C GLY A 127 -8.00 -16.96 8.28
N ASN A 128 -9.22 -16.40 8.30
CA ASN A 128 -10.18 -16.66 7.23
C ASN A 128 -9.66 -16.14 5.87
N VAL A 129 -8.96 -17.02 5.13
CA VAL A 129 -8.34 -16.75 3.82
C VAL A 129 -9.38 -16.55 2.71
N LYS A 130 -10.67 -16.79 2.97
CA LYS A 130 -11.73 -16.61 1.98
C LYS A 130 -11.97 -15.14 1.64
N ASN A 131 -11.61 -14.23 2.54
CA ASN A 131 -11.85 -12.79 2.37
C ASN A 131 -10.53 -12.03 2.28
N LEU A 132 -10.43 -11.13 1.29
CA LEU A 132 -9.31 -10.22 1.18
C LEU A 132 -9.29 -9.27 2.38
N ASN A 133 -8.17 -9.22 3.10
CA ASN A 133 -7.94 -8.20 4.13
C ASN A 133 -7.45 -6.91 3.45
N LEU A 134 -8.25 -5.84 3.50
CA LEU A 134 -7.93 -4.58 2.83
C LEU A 134 -6.69 -3.92 3.46
N THR A 135 -6.53 -4.04 4.77
CA THR A 135 -5.37 -3.50 5.48
C THR A 135 -4.07 -4.12 4.98
N ASP A 136 -4.03 -5.45 4.77
CA ASP A 136 -2.86 -6.13 4.23
C ASP A 136 -2.58 -5.71 2.78
N ALA A 137 -3.61 -5.63 1.94
CA ALA A 137 -3.47 -5.17 0.56
C ALA A 137 -2.92 -3.74 0.51
N MET A 138 -3.52 -2.81 1.26
CA MET A 138 -3.15 -1.41 1.27
C MET A 138 -1.76 -1.18 1.89
N ASN A 139 -1.36 -1.95 2.90
CA ASN A 139 0.00 -1.90 3.45
C ASN A 139 1.05 -2.21 2.37
N VAL A 140 0.79 -3.21 1.52
CA VAL A 140 1.71 -3.62 0.45
C VAL A 140 1.71 -2.58 -0.68
N ILE A 141 0.54 -2.21 -1.17
CA ILE A 141 0.35 -1.22 -2.25
C ILE A 141 1.01 0.11 -1.88
N THR A 142 0.80 0.59 -0.65
CA THR A 142 1.34 1.88 -0.18
C THR A 142 2.86 1.89 -0.11
N LEU A 143 3.50 0.80 0.31
CA LEU A 143 4.96 0.73 0.34
C LEU A 143 5.57 0.84 -1.05
N TYR A 144 5.00 0.14 -2.04
CA TYR A 144 5.44 0.27 -3.43
C TYR A 144 5.12 1.66 -4.00
N ALA A 145 3.95 2.22 -3.66
CA ALA A 145 3.54 3.53 -4.17
C ALA A 145 4.43 4.68 -3.68
N LEU A 146 4.77 4.65 -2.39
CA LEU A 146 5.64 5.64 -1.75
C LEU A 146 7.11 5.51 -2.16
N ASP A 147 7.46 4.48 -2.93
CA ASP A 147 8.86 4.10 -3.15
C ASP A 147 9.60 3.99 -1.80
N ALA A 148 8.91 3.40 -0.82
CA ALA A 148 9.41 3.16 0.53
C ALA A 148 9.94 1.72 0.64
N VAL A 149 10.70 1.32 -0.39
CA VAL A 149 11.25 -0.01 -0.60
C VAL A 149 12.79 0.04 -0.56
N PRO A 150 13.48 -1.07 -0.26
CA PRO A 150 14.94 -1.12 -0.32
C PRO A 150 15.47 -0.77 -1.72
N ALA A 151 16.61 -0.08 -1.82
CA ALA A 151 17.16 0.41 -3.10
C ALA A 151 17.42 -0.70 -4.15
N GLN A 152 17.71 -1.92 -3.70
CA GLN A 152 17.86 -3.10 -4.55
C GLN A 152 16.56 -3.54 -5.25
N LEU A 153 15.40 -3.06 -4.80
CA LEU A 153 14.09 -3.45 -5.31
C LEU A 153 13.63 -2.44 -6.35
N VAL A 154 13.72 -2.83 -7.63
CA VAL A 154 13.24 -2.02 -8.76
C VAL A 154 11.81 -2.44 -9.08
N VAL A 155 10.85 -1.54 -8.86
CA VAL A 155 9.43 -1.77 -9.16
C VAL A 155 9.19 -1.59 -10.68
N PRO A 156 8.74 -2.62 -11.42
CA PRO A 156 8.47 -2.50 -12.86
C PRO A 156 7.31 -1.55 -13.17
N ASP A 157 7.33 -0.91 -14.35
CA ASP A 157 6.30 0.07 -14.74
C ASP A 157 4.90 -0.53 -14.91
N GLU A 158 4.83 -1.79 -15.33
CA GLU A 158 3.56 -2.53 -15.36
C GLU A 158 2.96 -2.64 -13.95
N LEU A 159 3.80 -2.95 -12.95
CA LEU A 159 3.36 -3.05 -11.56
C LEU A 159 2.96 -1.69 -11.00
N LYS A 160 3.72 -0.63 -11.30
CA LYS A 160 3.35 0.77 -10.99
C LYS A 160 1.98 1.13 -11.56
N THR A 161 1.71 0.73 -12.80
CA THR A 161 0.42 0.96 -13.46
C THR A 161 -0.71 0.25 -12.73
N SER A 162 -0.52 -1.02 -12.35
CA SER A 162 -1.49 -1.77 -11.53
C SER A 162 -1.73 -1.12 -10.17
N ILE A 163 -0.67 -0.68 -9.47
CA ILE A 163 -0.77 0.05 -8.20
C ILE A 163 -1.58 1.34 -8.36
N SER A 164 -1.33 2.12 -9.42
CA SER A 164 -2.07 3.36 -9.69
C SER A 164 -3.56 3.08 -9.92
N ARG A 165 -3.91 2.03 -10.68
CA ARG A 165 -5.31 1.63 -10.91
C ARG A 165 -5.99 1.21 -9.60
N LEU A 166 -5.35 0.36 -8.81
CA LEU A 166 -5.87 -0.11 -7.52
C LEU A 166 -6.19 1.05 -6.58
N LEU A 167 -5.28 2.01 -6.46
CA LEU A 167 -5.47 3.17 -5.60
C LEU A 167 -6.63 4.06 -6.06
N LYS A 168 -6.77 4.28 -7.38
CA LYS A 168 -7.93 5.01 -7.94
C LYS A 168 -9.25 4.29 -7.68
N GLU A 169 -9.25 2.97 -7.83
CA GLU A 169 -10.43 2.13 -7.60
C GLU A 169 -10.87 2.17 -6.14
N VAL A 170 -9.93 1.98 -5.20
CA VAL A 170 -10.19 2.09 -3.75
C VAL A 170 -10.78 3.45 -3.39
N LEU A 171 -10.21 4.55 -3.90
CA LEU A 171 -10.70 5.90 -3.63
C LEU A 171 -12.09 6.17 -4.23
N LYS A 172 -12.39 5.58 -5.39
CA LYS A 172 -13.72 5.70 -5.99
C LYS A 172 -14.76 4.92 -5.18
N LEU A 173 -14.40 3.72 -4.73
CA LEU A 173 -15.29 2.85 -3.96
C LEU A 173 -15.59 3.44 -2.57
N SER A 174 -14.63 4.09 -1.91
CA SER A 174 -14.88 4.74 -0.61
C SER A 174 -15.89 5.88 -0.68
N GLN A 175 -16.01 6.54 -1.83
CA GLN A 175 -17.01 7.59 -2.05
C GLN A 175 -18.40 7.05 -2.35
N THR A 176 -18.51 5.78 -2.76
CA THR A 176 -19.77 5.18 -3.23
C THR A 176 -20.42 4.30 -2.17
N ILE A 177 -19.62 3.76 -1.25
CA ILE A 177 -20.07 2.81 -0.22
C ILE A 177 -20.28 3.51 1.14
N SER A 178 -19.87 4.78 1.27
CA SER A 178 -20.08 5.61 2.47
C SER A 178 -21.52 6.11 2.63
#